data_AF-A0A526YRU4-F1
#
_entry.id   AF-A0A526YRU4-F1
#
_cell.length_a   1.000
_cell.length_b   1.000
_cell.length_c   1.000
_cell.angle_alpha   90.00
_cell.angle_beta   90.00
_cell.angle_gamma   90.00
#
_symmetry.space_group_name_H-M   'P 1'
#
loop_
_entity.id
_entity.type
_entity.pdbx_description
1 polymer ?
#
loop_
_entity_poly.entity_id
_entity_poly.type
_entity_poly.pdbx_seq_one_letter_code
_entity_poly.pdbx_strand_id
1 'polypeptide(L)' 'DIAVLTAGQVISEDLGIKLENITIDMLGRAKRVLIEKDTTTIIDGAGEKATIQARVQQIKGQIEETTSDY' A
#
# COMPACT_ATOMS: atom_id res chain seq x y z
N ASP A 1 -0.63 -0.03 -3.17
CA ASP A 1 -1.77 0.47 -2.38
C ASP A 1 -1.58 0.37 -0.88
N ILE A 2 -1.41 -0.84 -0.32
CA ILE A 2 -1.23 -1.02 1.14
C ILE A 2 -0.06 -0.19 1.67
N ALA A 3 1.10 -0.22 1.00
CA ALA A 3 2.26 0.61 1.32
C ALA A 3 1.94 2.11 1.38
N VAL A 4 1.18 2.63 0.42
CA VAL A 4 0.73 4.04 0.40
C VAL A 4 -0.22 4.32 1.56
N LEU A 5 -1.15 3.41 1.85
CA LEU A 5 -2.10 3.54 2.96
C LEU A 5 -1.40 3.55 4.33
N THR A 6 -0.34 2.76 4.50
CA THR A 6 0.32 2.55 5.80
C THR A 6 1.63 3.32 5.96
N ALA A 7 2.04 4.12 4.98
CA ALA A 7 3.37 4.74 4.90
C ALA A 7 4.53 3.72 4.96
N GLY A 8 4.31 2.52 4.43
CA GLY A 8 5.36 1.50 4.30
C GLY A 8 6.02 1.52 2.92
N GLN A 9 7.13 0.81 2.79
CA GLN A 9 7.79 0.53 1.53
C GLN A 9 7.60 -0.95 1.16
N VAL A 10 7.25 -1.22 -0.10
CA VAL A 10 7.22 -2.59 -0.60
C VAL A 10 8.66 -3.08 -0.75
N ILE A 11 8.98 -4.16 -0.05
CA ILE A 11 10.29 -4.83 -0.16
C ILE A 11 10.20 -5.83 -1.30
N SER A 12 11.04 -5.65 -2.31
CA SER A 12 11.12 -6.54 -3.46
C SER A 12 12.58 -6.70 -3.89
N GLU A 13 12.98 -7.93 -4.16
CA GLU A 13 14.31 -8.25 -4.70
C GLU A 13 14.50 -7.64 -6.10
N ASP A 14 13.42 -7.49 -6.88
CA ASP A 14 13.45 -6.83 -8.20
C ASP A 14 13.80 -5.33 -8.09
N LEU A 15 13.52 -4.72 -6.94
CA LEU A 15 13.90 -3.34 -6.61
C LEU A 15 15.29 -3.27 -5.97
N GLY A 16 16.01 -4.39 -5.88
CA GLY A 16 17.35 -4.49 -5.28
C GLY A 16 17.35 -4.44 -3.75
N ILE A 17 16.18 -4.54 -3.11
CA ILE A 17 16.07 -4.46 -1.65
C ILE A 17 16.06 -5.88 -1.09
N LYS A 18 17.11 -6.24 -0.36
CA LYS A 18 17.18 -7.50 0.36
C LYS A 18 16.49 -7.40 1.71
N LEU A 19 15.80 -8.46 2.10
CA LEU A 19 15.08 -8.53 3.38
C LEU A 19 16.01 -8.33 4.60
N GLU A 20 17.27 -8.74 4.49
CA GLU A 20 18.30 -8.54 5.53
C GLU A 20 18.69 -7.07 5.77
N ASN A 21 18.38 -6.17 4.84
CA ASN A 21 18.76 -4.75 4.91
C ASN A 21 17.59 -3.82 5.27
N ILE A 22 16.44 -4.36 5.68
CA ILE A 22 15.26 -3.54 6.00
C ILE A 22 15.44 -2.78 7.31
N THR A 23 14.91 -1.57 7.37
CA THR A 23 14.89 -0.72 8.56
C THR A 23 13.46 -0.46 9.02
N ILE A 24 13.28 0.00 10.27
CA ILE A 24 11.94 0.21 10.87
C ILE A 24 11.15 1.29 10.13
N ASP A 25 11.83 2.30 9.58
CA ASP A 25 11.23 3.36 8.77
C ASP A 25 10.64 2.85 7.45
N MET A 26 11.05 1.67 6.96
CA MET A 26 10.45 1.03 5.79
C MET A 26 9.14 0.31 6.12
N LEU A 27 8.84 0.05 7.40
CA LEU A 27 7.65 -0.67 7.82
C LEU A 27 6.45 0.27 7.94
N GLY A 28 5.34 -0.14 7.31
CA GLY A 28 4.08 0.57 7.43
C GLY A 28 3.44 0.45 8.82
N ARG A 29 2.60 1.42 9.18
CA ARG A 29 1.86 1.44 10.45
C ARG A 29 0.36 1.60 10.22
N ALA A 30 -0.41 1.02 11.12
CA ALA A 30 -1.86 1.16 11.19
C ALA A 30 -2.31 1.12 12.65
N LYS A 31 -3.44 1.75 12.98
CA LYS A 31 -3.98 1.73 14.34
C LYS A 31 -4.46 0.34 14.77
N ARG A 32 -5.06 -0.40 13.84
CA ARG A 32 -5.55 -1.76 14.08
C ARG A 32 -5.48 -2.60 12.82
N VAL A 33 -5.10 -3.86 12.99
CA VAL A 33 -5.18 -4.89 11.96
C VAL A 33 -6.06 -6.02 12.51
N LEU A 34 -7.08 -6.40 11.75
CA LEU A 34 -7.95 -7.54 12.06
C LEU A 34 -7.70 -8.63 11.02
N ILE A 35 -7.45 -9.85 11.47
CA ILE A 35 -7.21 -11.01 10.62
C ILE A 35 -8.28 -12.03 10.95
N GLU A 36 -9.06 -12.41 9.94
CA GLU A 36 -10.06 -13.48 10.00
C GLU A 36 -9.64 -14.60 9.06
N LYS A 37 -10.43 -15.68 8.98
CA LYS A 37 -10.09 -16.87 8.18
C LYS A 37 -9.80 -16.53 6.71
N ASP A 38 -10.60 -15.65 6.12
CA ASP A 38 -10.60 -15.38 4.68
C ASP A 38 -10.28 -13.91 4.35
N THR A 39 -10.17 -13.04 5.37
CA THR A 39 -10.04 -11.59 5.17
C THR A 39 -8.98 -10.98 6.09
N THR A 40 -8.40 -9.86 5.64
CA THR A 40 -7.54 -9.01 6.47
C THR A 40 -7.98 -7.56 6.30
N THR A 41 -8.21 -6.89 7.42
CA THR A 41 -8.67 -5.50 7.45
C THR A 41 -7.62 -4.63 8.14
N ILE A 42 -7.15 -3.60 7.43
CA ILE A 42 -6.20 -2.61 7.94
C ILE A 42 -6.96 -1.31 8.19
N ILE A 43 -6.95 -0.81 9.43
CA ILE A 43 -7.76 0.33 9.87
C ILE A 43 -6.84 1.46 10.33
N ASP A 44 -7.13 2.67 9.83
CA ASP A 44 -6.39 3.90 10.08
C ASP A 44 -4.88 3.72 9.82
N GLY A 45 -4.52 3.48 8.56
CA GLY A 45 -3.13 3.45 8.12
C GLY A 45 -2.46 4.82 8.27
N ALA A 46 -1.16 4.84 8.55
CA ALA A 46 -0.38 6.05 8.83
C ALA A 46 0.06 6.83 7.56
N GLY A 47 -0.47 6.49 6.39
CA GLY A 47 -0.18 7.16 5.13
C GLY A 47 -0.61 8.62 5.11
N GLU A 48 0.17 9.47 4.44
CA GLU A 48 -0.19 10.87 4.24
C GLU A 48 -1.39 11.02 3.32
N LYS A 49 -2.34 11.89 3.69
CA LYS A 49 -3.56 12.13 2.92
C LYS A 49 -3.27 12.52 1.47
N ALA A 50 -2.25 13.35 1.24
CA ALA A 50 -1.87 13.78 -0.10
C ALA A 50 -1.42 12.59 -0.98
N THR A 51 -0.56 11.72 -0.46
CA THR A 51 -0.06 10.53 -1.16
C THR A 51 -1.17 9.53 -1.45
N ILE A 52 -2.10 9.35 -0.51
CA ILE A 52 -3.29 8.50 -0.70
C ILE A 52 -4.18 9.06 -1.81
N GLN A 53 -4.44 10.38 -1.82
CA GLN A 53 -5.25 11.01 -2.87
C GLN A 53 -4.58 10.91 -4.24
N ALA A 54 -3.27 11.12 -4.33
CA ALA A 54 -2.52 10.93 -5.57
C ALA A 54 -2.67 9.51 -6.11
N ARG A 55 -2.57 8.50 -5.23
CA ARG A 55 -2.75 7.09 -5.63
C ARG A 55 -4.17 6.77 -6.08
N VAL A 56 -5.20 7.35 -5.42
CA VAL A 56 -6.58 7.22 -5.88
C VAL A 56 -6.76 7.80 -7.29
N GLN A 57 -6.20 8.97 -7.58
CA GLN A 57 -6.30 9.57 -8.91
C GLN A 57 -5.57 8.75 -9.97
N GLN A 58 -4.40 8.20 -9.64
CA GLN A 58 -3.67 7.30 -10.53
C GLN A 58 -4.54 6.10 -10.96
N ILE A 59 -5.22 5.46 -10.01
CA ILE A 59 -6.09 4.31 -10.29
C ILE A 59 -7.30 4.73 -11.12
N LYS A 60 -7.90 5.89 -10.82
CA LYS A 60 -9.02 6.42 -11.62
C LYS A 60 -8.64 6.68 -13.07
N GLY A 61 -7.46 7.27 -13.32
CA GLY A 61 -6.96 7.45 -14.68
C GLY A 61 -6.77 6.12 -15.41
N GLN A 62 -6.24 5.10 -14.72
CA GLN A 62 -6.09 3.75 -15.30
C GLN A 62 -7.44 3.10 -15.65
N ILE A 63 -8.49 3.38 -14.89
CA ILE A 63 -9.86 2.91 -15.20
C ILE A 63 -10.40 3.58 -16.47
N GLU A 64 -10.06 4.84 -16.72
CA GLU A 64 -10.48 5.55 -17.94
C GLU A 64 -9.74 5.04 -19.19
N GLU A 65 -8.52 4.55 -19.02
CA GLU A 65 -7.67 4.03 -20.10
C GLU A 65 -7.93 2.55 -20.44
N THR A 66 -8.57 1.78 -19.55
CA THR A 66 -8.87 0.38 -19.82
C THR A 66 -10.10 0.23 -20.71
N THR A 67 -10.06 -0.73 -21.62
CA THR A 67 -11.19 -1.13 -22.47
C THR A 67 -11.88 -2.40 -21.96
N SER A 68 -11.41 -2.94 -20.83
CA SER A 68 -11.98 -4.11 -20.16
C SER A 68 -12.86 -3.66 -19.00
N ASP A 69 -14.08 -4.20 -18.95
CA ASP A 69 -15.01 -4.03 -17.82
C ASP A 69 -14.63 -4.91 -16.60
N TYR A 70 -13.71 -5.87 -16.79
CA TYR A 70 -13.03 -6.60 -15.73
C TYR A 70 -11.75 -5.88 -15.33
#